data_AF-A0AAE1LLH7-F1
#
_entry.id   AF-A0AAE1LLH7-F1
#
_cell.length_a   1.000
_cell.length_b   1.000
_cell.length_c   1.000
_cell.angle_alpha   90.00
_cell.angle_beta   90.00
_cell.angle_gamma   90.00
#
_symmetry.space_group_name_H-M   'P 1'
#
loop_
_entity.id
_entity.type
_entity.pdbx_description
1 polymer ?
#
loop_
_entity_poly.entity_id
_entity_poly.type
_entity_poly.pdbx_seq_one_letter_code
_entity_poly.pdbx_strand_id
1 'polypeptide(L)'
;MASTLLLDEMALTEKVSFQGDSLKVHGLVDLGKYTPEADKHKRGDHALVVMFQPFRGQWVQAIGAFLSAGAVKGAVLQKLVLEATILLENAGFHVDCLTTDGATWNRSMWSIFGLSKTENSF
;
A
#
# COMPACT_ATOMS: atom_id res chain seq x y z
N MET A 1 19.95 -9.59 -0.83
CA MET A 1 19.38 -10.69 -1.64
C MET A 1 18.21 -10.05 -2.36
N ALA A 2 18.14 -10.11 -3.69
CA ALA A 2 17.21 -9.26 -4.43
C ALA A 2 15.73 -9.59 -4.12
N SER A 3 14.87 -8.59 -3.98
CA SER A 3 13.44 -8.75 -3.69
C SER A 3 12.58 -7.63 -4.30
N THR A 4 11.26 -7.82 -4.25
CA THR A 4 10.27 -6.85 -4.70
C THR A 4 9.17 -6.63 -3.67
N LEU A 5 8.67 -5.39 -3.60
CA LEU A 5 7.39 -5.08 -3.00
C LEU A 5 6.30 -5.11 -4.07
N LEU A 6 5.26 -5.91 -3.85
CA LEU A 6 4.08 -6.00 -4.71
C LEU A 6 2.95 -5.18 -4.08
N LEU A 7 2.31 -4.32 -4.88
CA LEU A 7 1.13 -3.57 -4.47
C LEU A 7 -0.03 -3.85 -5.40
N ASP A 8 -1.17 -4.16 -4.80
CA ASP A 8 -2.43 -4.32 -5.53
C ASP A 8 -3.63 -3.88 -4.69
N GLU A 9 -4.71 -3.50 -5.36
CA GLU A 9 -5.94 -3.02 -4.76
C GLU A 9 -7.11 -3.90 -5.19
N MET A 10 -7.95 -4.32 -4.25
CA MET A 10 -9.16 -5.10 -4.54
C MET A 10 -10.41 -4.35 -4.10
N ALA A 11 -11.45 -4.35 -4.95
CA ALA A 11 -12.76 -3.85 -4.57
C ALA A 11 -13.42 -4.76 -3.53
N LEU A 12 -14.09 -4.15 -2.56
CA LEU A 12 -14.79 -4.78 -1.45
C LEU A 12 -16.24 -4.28 -1.38
N THR A 13 -17.11 -5.08 -0.75
CA THR A 13 -18.44 -4.60 -0.38
C THR A 13 -18.36 -3.77 0.88
N GLU A 14 -18.85 -2.52 0.84
CA GLU A 14 -18.94 -1.66 2.01
C GLU A 14 -19.74 -2.32 3.13
N LYS A 15 -19.13 -2.45 4.31
CA LYS A 15 -19.82 -2.95 5.50
C LYS A 15 -19.16 -2.42 6.76
N VAL A 16 -19.95 -1.75 7.59
CA VAL A 16 -19.52 -1.35 8.93
C VAL A 16 -19.99 -2.39 9.94
N SER A 17 -19.10 -2.83 10.81
CA SER A 17 -19.44 -3.76 11.90
C SER A 17 -18.75 -3.34 13.20
N PHE A 18 -19.43 -3.53 14.32
CA PHE A 18 -18.87 -3.30 15.63
C PHE A 18 -18.52 -4.65 16.27
N GLN A 19 -17.27 -4.81 16.66
CA GLN A 19 -16.79 -6.00 17.36
C GLN A 19 -16.80 -5.72 18.87
N GLY A 20 -17.76 -6.32 19.58
CA GLY A 20 -17.97 -6.09 21.02
C GLY A 20 -16.76 -6.47 21.88
N ASP A 21 -16.06 -7.56 21.53
CA ASP A 21 -14.94 -8.06 22.33
C ASP A 21 -13.73 -7.12 22.32
N SER A 22 -13.46 -6.46 21.19
CA SER A 22 -12.34 -5.54 21.03
C SER A 22 -12.73 -4.07 21.12
N LEU A 23 -14.03 -3.78 21.24
CA LEU A 23 -14.63 -2.45 21.14
C LEU A 23 -14.20 -1.67 19.88
N LYS A 24 -13.92 -2.38 18.78
CA LYS A 24 -13.48 -1.80 17.52
C LYS A 24 -14.62 -1.70 16.52
N VAL A 25 -14.66 -0.57 15.81
CA VAL A 25 -15.48 -0.40 14.61
C VAL A 25 -14.64 -0.77 13.41
N HIS A 26 -15.10 -1.73 12.62
CA HIS A 26 -14.49 -2.16 11.36
C HIS A 26 -15.28 -1.60 10.17
N GLY A 27 -14.61 -1.46 9.02
CA GLY A 27 -15.24 -1.04 7.77
C GLY A 27 -15.19 0.46 7.49
N LEU A 28 -14.49 1.23 8.33
CA LEU A 28 -14.13 2.62 8.05
C LEU A 28 -12.72 2.68 7.45
N VAL A 29 -12.46 3.68 6.62
CA VAL A 29 -11.15 3.89 5.99
C VAL A 29 -10.04 3.89 7.05
N ASP A 30 -9.02 3.07 6.80
CA ASP A 30 -7.83 2.94 7.64
C ASP A 30 -6.59 2.74 6.74
N LEU A 31 -5.87 3.83 6.54
CA LEU A 31 -4.56 3.91 5.88
C LEU A 31 -3.45 4.10 6.94
N GLY A 32 -3.67 3.61 8.15
CA GLY A 32 -2.80 3.82 9.31
C GLY A 32 -2.69 5.29 9.69
N LYS A 33 -1.48 5.70 10.11
CA LYS A 33 -1.19 7.10 10.50
C LYS A 33 -1.29 8.10 9.33
N TYR A 34 -1.41 7.63 8.09
CA TYR A 34 -1.54 8.47 6.90
C TYR A 34 -2.99 8.64 6.44
N THR A 35 -3.96 8.12 7.20
CA THR A 35 -5.39 8.31 6.93
C THR A 35 -5.73 9.82 6.94
N PRO A 36 -6.21 10.38 5.83
CA PRO A 36 -6.65 11.77 5.80
C PRO A 36 -7.84 12.00 6.74
N GLU A 37 -7.87 13.12 7.47
CA GLU A 37 -8.98 13.44 8.39
C GLU A 37 -10.35 13.41 7.71
N ALA A 38 -10.42 13.88 6.46
CA ALA A 38 -11.65 13.89 5.66
C ALA A 38 -12.17 12.48 5.33
N ASP A 39 -11.34 11.44 5.46
CA ASP A 39 -11.66 10.08 5.07
C ASP A 39 -11.93 9.17 6.28
N LYS A 40 -11.54 9.54 7.51
CA LYS A 40 -11.65 8.70 8.73
C LYS A 40 -13.05 8.17 9.05
N HIS A 41 -14.09 8.87 8.61
CA HIS A 41 -15.49 8.48 8.84
C HIS A 41 -16.15 7.89 7.60
N LYS A 42 -15.43 7.77 6.49
CA LYS A 42 -15.93 7.12 5.28
C LYS A 42 -15.89 5.62 5.42
N ARG A 43 -16.83 4.97 4.75
CA ARG A 43 -16.83 3.52 4.60
C ARG A 43 -15.76 3.13 3.60
N GLY A 44 -15.03 2.07 3.93
CA GLY A 44 -14.08 1.49 3.01
C GLY A 44 -14.75 0.55 2.03
N ASP A 45 -14.37 0.68 0.76
CA ASP A 45 -14.87 -0.11 -0.37
C ASP A 45 -13.71 -0.72 -1.19
N HIS A 46 -12.45 -0.43 -0.84
CA HIS A 46 -11.26 -1.02 -1.47
C HIS A 46 -10.24 -1.44 -0.40
N ALA A 47 -9.55 -2.55 -0.62
CA ALA A 47 -8.42 -2.97 0.19
C ALA A 47 -7.13 -2.91 -0.61
N LEU A 48 -6.17 -2.14 -0.11
CA LEU A 48 -4.81 -2.08 -0.60
C LEU A 48 -3.97 -3.09 0.19
N VAL A 49 -3.28 -3.99 -0.53
CA VAL A 49 -2.38 -4.97 0.07
C VAL A 49 -0.96 -4.71 -0.41
N VAL A 50 -0.02 -4.73 0.54
CA VAL A 50 1.42 -4.68 0.26
C VAL A 50 2.00 -6.04 0.61
N MET A 51 2.67 -6.67 -0.35
CA MET A 51 3.32 -7.96 -0.18
C MET A 51 4.82 -7.85 -0.45
N PHE A 52 5.60 -8.68 0.25
CA PHE A 52 7.02 -8.85 0.01
C PHE A 52 7.25 -10.20 -0.67
N GLN A 53 8.08 -10.20 -1.72
CA GLN A 53 8.53 -11.40 -2.41
C GLN A 53 10.04 -11.35 -2.66
N PRO A 54 10.85 -12.25 -2.06
CA PRO A 54 12.24 -12.39 -2.46
C PRO A 54 12.36 -13.08 -3.83
N PHE A 55 13.35 -12.69 -4.62
CA PHE A 55 13.65 -13.37 -5.90
C PHE A 55 14.30 -14.72 -5.70
N ARG A 56 15.01 -14.90 -4.58
CA ARG A 56 15.56 -16.18 -4.15
C ARG A 56 14.70 -16.73 -3.02
N GLY A 57 13.72 -17.53 -3.41
CA GLY A 57 12.73 -18.13 -2.53
C GLY A 57 11.42 -18.36 -3.27
N GLN A 58 10.59 -19.27 -2.77
CA GLN A 58 9.25 -19.54 -3.31
C GLN A 58 8.19 -19.19 -2.26
N TRP A 59 8.31 -18.01 -1.67
CA TRP A 59 7.34 -17.53 -0.69
C TRP A 59 6.97 -16.07 -0.98
N VAL A 60 5.79 -15.70 -0.52
CA VAL A 60 5.26 -14.34 -0.53
C VAL A 60 4.60 -14.10 0.82
N GLN A 61 4.72 -12.90 1.35
CA GLN A 61 4.14 -12.52 2.63
C GLN A 61 3.42 -11.20 2.49
N ALA A 62 2.15 -11.14 2.91
CA ALA A 62 1.47 -9.87 3.12
C ALA A 62 2.10 -9.18 4.34
N ILE A 63 2.61 -7.96 4.14
CA ILE A 63 3.27 -7.16 5.18
C ILE A 63 2.42 -5.98 5.64
N GLY A 64 1.41 -5.61 4.85
CA GLY A 64 0.46 -4.55 5.17
C GLY A 64 -0.84 -4.72 4.41
N ALA A 65 -1.95 -4.39 5.07
CA ALA A 65 -3.27 -4.33 4.48
C ALA A 65 -3.96 -3.08 5.00
N PHE A 66 -4.55 -2.31 4.09
CA PHE A 66 -5.17 -1.03 4.38
C PHE A 66 -6.55 -0.97 3.73
N LEU A 67 -7.47 -0.25 4.36
CA LEU A 67 -8.83 -0.08 3.86
C LEU A 67 -9.00 1.36 3.36
N SER A 68 -9.42 1.53 2.11
CA SER A 68 -9.62 2.83 1.46
C SER A 68 -11.04 3.01 0.95
N ALA A 69 -11.40 4.27 0.68
CA ALA A 69 -12.63 4.65 -0.03
C ALA A 69 -12.24 5.08 -1.45
N GLY A 70 -12.30 4.13 -2.39
CA GLY A 70 -11.74 4.20 -3.73
C GLY A 70 -10.23 4.07 -3.74
N ALA A 71 -9.67 4.42 -4.90
CA ALA A 71 -8.23 4.40 -5.13
C ALA A 71 -7.47 5.29 -4.15
N VAL A 72 -6.41 4.74 -3.57
CA VAL A 72 -5.53 5.48 -2.66
C VAL A 72 -4.78 6.58 -3.42
N LYS A 73 -4.82 7.82 -2.90
CA LYS A 73 -4.12 8.95 -3.50
C LYS A 73 -2.61 8.68 -3.57
N GLY A 74 -1.98 9.02 -4.69
CA GLY A 74 -0.55 8.75 -4.92
C GLY A 74 0.39 9.26 -3.81
N ALA A 75 0.08 10.41 -3.20
CA ALA A 75 0.86 10.97 -2.09
C ALA A 75 0.73 10.17 -0.78
N VAL A 76 -0.39 9.50 -0.54
CA VAL A 76 -0.56 8.59 0.63
C VAL A 76 0.11 7.25 0.31
N LEU A 77 -0.10 6.74 -0.90
CA LEU A 77 0.51 5.50 -1.36
C LEU A 77 2.04 5.54 -1.28
N GLN A 78 2.65 6.64 -1.72
CA GLN A 78 4.09 6.89 -1.61
C GLN A 78 4.59 6.75 -0.16
N LYS A 79 3.85 7.30 0.82
CA LYS A 79 4.22 7.23 2.23
C LYS A 79 4.12 5.81 2.78
N LEU A 80 3.06 5.08 2.41
CA LEU A 80 2.87 3.68 2.78
C LEU A 80 4.01 2.80 2.24
N VAL A 81 4.36 2.98 0.95
CA VAL A 81 5.48 2.26 0.32
C VAL A 81 6.80 2.60 1.02
N LEU A 82 7.09 3.88 1.25
CA LEU A 82 8.32 4.30 1.89
C LEU A 82 8.45 3.75 3.30
N GLU A 83 7.38 3.77 4.09
CA GLU A 83 7.37 3.19 5.44
C GLU A 83 7.56 1.68 5.40
N ALA A 84 6.87 0.96 4.51
CA ALA A 84 7.04 -0.48 4.34
C ALA A 84 8.49 -0.84 3.99
N THR A 85 9.11 -0.10 3.05
CA THR A 85 10.52 -0.27 2.70
C THR A 85 11.44 -0.06 3.90
N ILE A 86 11.27 1.05 4.63
CA ILE A 86 12.11 1.35 5.81
C ILE A 86 11.98 0.26 6.88
N LEU A 87 10.76 -0.21 7.15
CA LEU A 87 10.53 -1.25 8.15
C LEU A 87 11.15 -2.59 7.76
N LEU A 88 11.08 -2.96 6.48
CA LEU A 88 11.72 -4.17 5.95
C LEU A 88 13.24 -4.10 5.99
N GLU A 89 13.83 -3.00 5.51
CA GLU A 89 15.28 -2.79 5.52
C GLU A 89 15.83 -2.85 6.95
N ASN A 90 15.14 -2.21 7.91
CA ASN A 90 15.51 -2.27 9.33
C ASN A 90 15.40 -3.69 9.92
N ALA A 91 14.52 -4.53 9.37
CA ALA A 91 14.38 -5.93 9.75
C ALA A 91 15.35 -6.86 9.00
N GLY A 92 16.23 -6.33 8.14
CA GLY A 92 17.22 -7.08 7.37
C GLY A 92 16.69 -7.64 6.04
N PHE A 93 15.51 -7.20 5.60
CA PHE A 93 14.94 -7.55 4.31
C PHE A 93 15.18 -6.40 3.31
N HIS A 94 16.10 -6.62 2.39
CA HIS A 94 16.44 -5.62 1.37
C HIS A 94 15.39 -5.58 0.27
N VAL A 95 14.89 -4.39 -0.08
CA VAL A 95 13.88 -4.13 -1.10
C VAL A 95 14.52 -3.50 -2.32
N ASP A 96 14.63 -4.25 -3.42
CA ASP A 96 15.36 -3.81 -4.61
C ASP A 96 14.45 -3.15 -5.64
N CYS A 97 13.16 -3.52 -5.68
CA CYS A 97 12.20 -2.88 -6.56
C CYS A 97 10.77 -2.85 -6.01
N LEU A 98 9.95 -2.05 -6.69
CA LEU A 98 8.53 -1.88 -6.43
C LEU A 98 7.76 -2.31 -7.68
N THR A 99 6.83 -3.25 -7.54
CA THR A 99 5.96 -3.72 -8.61
C THR A 99 4.53 -3.28 -8.32
N THR A 100 3.96 -2.49 -9.22
CA THR A 100 2.57 -2.03 -9.14
C THR A 100 1.90 -2.23 -10.50
N ASP A 101 0.57 -2.24 -10.53
CA ASP A 101 -0.15 -2.13 -11.80
C ASP A 101 0.10 -0.75 -12.45
N GLY A 102 -0.43 -0.60 -13.67
CA GLY A 102 -0.33 0.63 -14.43
C GLY A 102 -1.42 1.66 -14.14
N ALA A 103 -2.22 1.56 -13.07
CA ALA A 103 -3.35 2.44 -12.82
C ALA A 103 -2.95 3.90 -12.54
N THR A 104 -3.90 4.83 -12.70
CA THR A 104 -3.62 6.27 -12.66
C THR A 104 -3.03 6.75 -11.33
N TRP A 105 -3.47 6.18 -10.20
CA TRP A 105 -2.94 6.52 -8.87
C TRP A 105 -1.52 5.99 -8.65
N ASN A 106 -1.21 4.79 -9.15
CA ASN A 106 0.13 4.22 -9.13
C ASN A 106 1.09 5.06 -9.96
N ARG A 107 0.68 5.49 -11.17
CA ARG A 107 1.46 6.45 -11.97
C ARG A 107 1.64 7.80 -11.27
N SER A 108 0.63 8.26 -10.52
CA SER A 108 0.76 9.48 -9.71
C SER A 108 1.81 9.32 -8.62
N MET A 109 1.89 8.15 -7.97
CA MET A 109 2.95 7.84 -7.00
C MET A 109 4.33 7.80 -7.68
N TRP A 110 4.45 7.18 -8.86
CA TRP A 110 5.70 7.12 -9.61
C TRP A 110 6.26 8.51 -9.90
N SER A 111 5.41 9.45 -10.35
CA SER A 111 5.82 10.84 -10.59
C SER A 111 6.36 11.52 -9.32
N ILE A 112 5.79 11.21 -8.14
CA ILE A 112 6.27 11.76 -6.86
C ILE A 112 7.64 11.17 -6.50
N PHE A 113 7.90 9.90 -6.84
CA PHE A 113 9.23 9.29 -6.76
C PHE A 113 10.20 9.77 -7.84
N GLY A 114 9.78 10.66 -8.75
CA GLY A 114 10.63 11.20 -9.81
C GLY A 114 10.76 10.31 -11.05
N LEU A 115 9.95 9.24 -11.16
CA LEU A 115 9.91 8.42 -12.37
C LEU A 115 9.21 9.20 -13.50
N SER A 116 9.91 9.35 -14.62
CA SER A 116 9.40 10.02 -15.82
C SER A 116 9.73 9.19 -17.05
N LYS A 117 9.09 9.50 -18.19
CA LYS A 117 9.31 8.79 -19.45
C LYS A 117 10.69 9.06 -20.07
N THR A 118 11.44 10.03 -19.54
CA THR A 118 12.70 10.46 -20.15
C THR A 118 13.81 9.51 -19.71
N GLU A 119 14.27 8.69 -20.65
CA GLU A 119 15.53 7.96 -20.53
C GLU A 119 16.66 8.99 -20.46
N ASN A 120 17.24 9.21 -19.28
CA ASN A 120 18.62 9.66 -19.23
C ASN A 120 19.46 8.42 -19.51
N SER A 121 19.93 8.30 -20.75
CA SER A 121 20.91 7.31 -21.17
C SER A 121 22.08 7.33 -20.18
N PHE A 122 22.31 6.21 -19.49
CA PHE A 122 23.53 5.99 -18.72
C PHE A 122 24.72 5.74 -19.66
#